data_AF-A0A1I0SAE2-F1
#
_entry.id   AF-A0A1I0SAE2-F1
#
_cell.length_a   1.000
_cell.length_b   1.000
_cell.length_c   1.000
_cell.angle_alpha   90.00
_cell.angle_beta   90.00
_cell.angle_gamma   90.00
#
_symmetry.space_group_name_H-M   'P 1'
#
loop_
_entity.id
_entity.type
_entity.pdbx_description
1 polymer ?
#
loop_
_entity_poly.entity_id
_entity_poly.type
_entity_poly.pdbx_seq_one_letter_code
_entity_poly.pdbx_strand_id
1 'polypeptide(L)'
;MYKEPLPLTDKKNMMETLTKKFTETNVDSAFELARAEQKPVLIDFWSTNCKGCQRMDAVTYEDASVQAYLEQHYVLVKYHVSKMNRDFSKVYLPTAIQWTPALYIYSPDGAVIRNITGYLSPRQFIIELSIGQGAAFMRKGKYAEALELLSNLTIAGAYPVLDQEAMYWSGVAAFFGKQKDFRDLVPYWGKLINTYPGSTWAEKADILPAEG
;
A
#
# COMPACT_ATOMS: atom_id res chain seq x y z
N MET A 1 39.33 -6.70 -10.08
CA MET A 1 39.09 -7.76 -11.09
C MET A 1 37.61 -7.74 -11.40
N TYR A 2 37.21 -7.12 -12.50
CA TYR A 2 35.83 -7.15 -12.99
C TYR A 2 35.62 -8.48 -13.72
N LYS A 3 34.59 -9.25 -13.35
CA LYS A 3 34.15 -10.40 -14.13
C LYS A 3 33.17 -9.91 -15.20
N GLU A 4 33.35 -10.36 -16.43
CA GLU A 4 32.44 -10.07 -17.55
C GLU A 4 31.02 -10.56 -17.24
N PRO A 5 29.97 -9.85 -17.71
CA PRO A 5 28.61 -10.32 -17.58
C PRO A 5 28.33 -11.48 -18.53
N LEU A 6 27.61 -12.48 -18.01
CA LEU A 6 27.11 -13.65 -18.74
C LEU A 6 26.22 -13.26 -19.93
N PRO A 7 26.13 -14.10 -20.98
CA PRO A 7 25.45 -13.76 -22.22
C PRO A 7 23.94 -13.55 -22.03
N LEU A 8 23.43 -12.47 -22.63
CA LEU A 8 22.02 -12.14 -22.72
C LEU A 8 21.36 -12.94 -23.84
N THR A 9 20.88 -14.14 -23.52
CA THR A 9 19.89 -14.84 -24.35
C THR A 9 18.82 -15.40 -23.45
N ASP A 10 17.55 -15.12 -23.79
CA ASP A 10 16.29 -15.52 -23.14
C ASP A 10 15.69 -14.66 -22.02
N LYS A 11 16.09 -13.39 -21.84
CA LYS A 11 15.32 -12.46 -20.96
C LYS A 11 14.04 -11.89 -21.59
N LYS A 12 13.86 -12.02 -22.90
CA LYS A 12 12.75 -11.36 -23.61
C LYS A 12 11.38 -12.00 -23.33
N ASN A 13 11.34 -13.29 -22.97
CA ASN A 13 10.09 -14.02 -22.72
C ASN A 13 9.69 -14.16 -21.24
N MET A 14 10.57 -13.86 -20.27
CA MET A 14 10.21 -13.86 -18.85
C MET A 14 9.78 -12.48 -18.32
N MET A 15 10.10 -11.39 -19.03
CA MET A 15 9.69 -10.02 -18.66
C MET A 15 8.32 -9.61 -19.20
N GLU A 16 7.75 -10.35 -20.17
CA GLU A 16 6.41 -10.07 -20.73
C GLU A 16 5.25 -10.69 -19.94
N THR A 17 5.55 -11.46 -18.90
CA THR A 17 4.54 -12.04 -18.00
C THR A 17 4.83 -11.51 -16.60
N LEU A 18 3.78 -11.35 -15.78
CA LEU A 18 3.81 -11.21 -14.30
C LEU A 18 3.47 -9.83 -13.69
N THR A 19 3.07 -8.83 -14.47
CA THR A 19 2.07 -7.86 -13.98
C THR A 19 1.22 -7.40 -15.15
N LYS A 20 -0.06 -7.81 -15.20
CA LYS A 20 -1.03 -7.22 -16.15
C LYS A 20 -1.17 -5.74 -15.77
N LYS A 21 -0.35 -4.90 -16.37
CA LYS A 21 -0.29 -3.46 -16.10
C LYS A 21 -1.39 -2.79 -16.92
N PHE A 22 -2.37 -2.24 -16.21
CA PHE A 22 -3.44 -1.44 -16.79
C PHE A 22 -2.98 0.02 -16.93
N THR A 23 -3.64 0.79 -17.78
CA THR A 23 -3.39 2.21 -18.00
C THR A 23 -4.71 2.99 -18.00
N GLU A 24 -4.66 4.28 -18.27
CA GLU A 24 -5.86 5.12 -18.37
C GLU A 24 -6.93 4.61 -19.36
N THR A 25 -6.57 3.75 -20.33
CA THR A 25 -7.51 3.28 -21.36
C THR A 25 -8.33 2.06 -20.95
N ASN A 26 -8.00 1.40 -19.83
CA ASN A 26 -8.65 0.15 -19.42
C ASN A 26 -8.81 0.00 -17.90
N VAL A 27 -9.05 1.12 -17.20
CA VAL A 27 -9.22 1.13 -15.74
C VAL A 27 -10.42 0.28 -15.31
N ASP A 28 -11.54 0.30 -16.04
CA ASP A 28 -12.71 -0.51 -15.70
C ASP A 28 -12.39 -2.02 -15.73
N SER A 29 -11.60 -2.47 -16.71
CA SER A 29 -11.10 -3.85 -16.78
C SER A 29 -10.15 -4.20 -15.62
N ALA A 30 -9.41 -3.22 -15.10
CA ALA A 30 -8.61 -3.40 -13.89
C ALA A 30 -9.49 -3.68 -12.67
N PHE A 31 -10.60 -2.95 -12.52
CA PHE A 31 -11.58 -3.18 -11.45
C PHE A 31 -12.37 -4.47 -11.63
N GLU A 32 -12.67 -4.88 -12.87
CA GLU A 32 -13.23 -6.21 -13.15
C GLU A 32 -12.30 -7.33 -12.69
N LEU A 33 -11.01 -7.24 -13.04
CA LEU A 33 -10.00 -8.21 -12.58
C LEU A 33 -9.86 -8.19 -11.06
N ALA A 34 -9.82 -7.01 -10.44
CA ALA A 34 -9.73 -6.86 -9.00
C ALA A 34 -10.91 -7.51 -8.26
N ARG A 35 -12.12 -7.40 -8.82
CA ARG A 35 -13.31 -8.10 -8.29
C ARG A 35 -13.20 -9.61 -8.45
N ALA A 36 -12.72 -10.09 -9.58
CA ALA A 36 -12.54 -11.52 -9.83
C ALA A 36 -11.46 -12.14 -8.93
N GLU A 37 -10.31 -11.48 -8.79
CA GLU A 37 -9.18 -11.96 -7.99
C GLU A 37 -9.26 -11.58 -6.51
N GLN A 38 -10.26 -10.78 -6.13
CA GLN A 38 -10.42 -10.24 -4.78
C GLN A 38 -9.21 -9.42 -4.28
N LYS A 39 -8.46 -8.80 -5.19
CA LYS A 39 -7.29 -7.95 -4.89
C LYS A 39 -7.63 -6.46 -4.93
N PRO A 40 -7.06 -5.62 -4.06
CA PRO A 40 -7.15 -4.17 -4.21
C PRO A 40 -6.55 -3.68 -5.54
N VAL A 41 -7.05 -2.55 -6.03
CA VAL A 41 -6.48 -1.83 -7.18
C VAL A 41 -5.52 -0.78 -6.67
N LEU A 42 -4.30 -0.75 -7.21
CA LEU A 42 -3.36 0.34 -7.02
C LEU A 42 -3.34 1.20 -8.29
N ILE A 43 -3.71 2.47 -8.18
CA ILE A 43 -3.54 3.44 -9.28
C ILE A 43 -2.39 4.38 -8.93
N ASP A 44 -1.37 4.39 -9.78
CA ASP A 44 -0.29 5.38 -9.76
C ASP A 44 -0.58 6.45 -10.81
N PHE A 45 -0.99 7.62 -10.32
CA PHE A 45 -1.17 8.82 -11.13
C PHE A 45 0.17 9.52 -11.36
N TRP A 46 0.62 9.54 -12.61
CA TRP A 46 1.94 10.02 -13.00
C TRP A 46 1.87 11.04 -14.14
N SER A 47 2.98 11.76 -14.36
CA SER A 47 3.13 12.70 -15.47
C SER A 47 4.54 12.65 -16.09
N THR A 48 4.68 13.03 -17.37
CA THR A 48 5.97 12.99 -18.08
C THR A 48 7.05 13.87 -17.46
N ASN A 49 6.69 15.09 -17.04
CA ASN A 49 7.64 16.07 -16.49
C ASN A 49 7.71 16.02 -14.95
N CYS A 50 7.75 14.82 -14.41
CA CYS A 50 7.77 14.56 -12.97
C CYS A 50 8.99 13.71 -12.59
N LYS A 51 9.98 14.33 -11.95
CA LYS A 51 11.22 13.65 -11.52
C LYS A 51 10.94 12.52 -10.52
N GLY A 52 9.96 12.69 -9.63
CA GLY A 52 9.55 11.64 -8.69
C GLY A 52 8.99 10.41 -9.40
N CYS A 53 8.21 10.62 -10.45
CA CYS A 53 7.60 9.57 -11.27
C CYS A 53 8.68 8.81 -12.05
N GLN A 54 9.62 9.53 -12.66
CA GLN A 54 10.77 8.94 -13.34
C GLN A 54 11.63 8.10 -12.39
N ARG A 55 11.82 8.56 -11.14
CA ARG A 55 12.56 7.80 -10.14
C ARG A 55 11.78 6.58 -9.63
N MET A 56 10.46 6.68 -9.47
CA MET A 56 9.61 5.52 -9.18
C MET A 56 9.76 4.46 -10.27
N ASP A 57 9.68 4.85 -11.55
CA ASP A 57 9.84 3.93 -12.68
C ASP A 57 11.23 3.31 -12.70
N ALA A 58 12.31 4.09 -12.56
CA ALA A 58 13.68 3.59 -12.70
C ALA A 58 14.22 2.81 -11.48
N VAL A 59 13.61 2.96 -10.30
CA VAL A 59 14.13 2.39 -9.04
C VAL A 59 13.10 1.49 -8.38
N THR A 60 11.89 1.97 -8.19
CA THR A 60 10.88 1.29 -7.37
C THR A 60 10.19 0.18 -8.14
N TYR A 61 9.71 0.47 -9.36
CA TYR A 61 9.03 -0.54 -10.17
C TYR A 61 10.00 -1.54 -10.83
N GLU A 62 11.30 -1.23 -10.91
CA GLU A 62 12.34 -2.18 -11.37
C GLU A 62 12.85 -3.11 -10.25
N ASP A 63 12.48 -2.86 -8.99
CA ASP A 63 12.90 -3.72 -7.88
C ASP A 63 12.11 -5.04 -7.91
N ALA A 64 12.83 -6.17 -7.92
CA ALA A 64 12.22 -7.49 -8.03
C ALA A 64 11.28 -7.83 -6.86
N SER A 65 11.55 -7.32 -5.66
CA SER A 65 10.66 -7.52 -4.50
C SER A 65 9.36 -6.72 -4.66
N VAL A 66 9.43 -5.54 -5.27
CA VAL A 66 8.24 -4.72 -5.58
C VAL A 66 7.39 -5.39 -6.65
N GLN A 67 8.00 -5.90 -7.72
CA GLN A 67 7.28 -6.60 -8.79
C GLN A 67 6.54 -7.83 -8.26
N ALA A 68 7.23 -8.68 -7.49
CA ALA A 68 6.63 -9.86 -6.88
C ALA A 68 5.49 -9.49 -5.92
N TYR A 69 5.69 -8.46 -5.09
CA TYR A 69 4.68 -8.01 -4.16
C TYR A 69 3.43 -7.46 -4.86
N LEU A 70 3.62 -6.66 -5.92
CA LEU A 70 2.52 -6.13 -6.73
C LEU A 70 1.72 -7.25 -7.40
N GLU A 71 2.40 -8.20 -8.02
CA GLU A 71 1.75 -9.34 -8.66
C GLU A 71 0.88 -10.13 -7.68
N GLN A 72 1.42 -10.41 -6.50
CA GLN A 72 0.75 -11.23 -5.50
C GLN A 72 -0.46 -10.51 -4.88
N HIS A 73 -0.40 -9.20 -4.71
CA HIS A 73 -1.33 -8.48 -3.83
C HIS A 73 -2.19 -7.42 -4.51
N TYR A 74 -1.85 -6.94 -5.71
CA TYR A 74 -2.49 -5.78 -6.32
C TYR A 74 -2.83 -5.99 -7.80
N VAL A 75 -3.86 -5.27 -8.26
CA VAL A 75 -4.03 -4.95 -9.67
C VAL A 75 -3.50 -3.54 -9.93
N LEU A 76 -2.41 -3.41 -10.69
CA LEU A 76 -1.73 -2.13 -10.93
C LEU A 76 -2.27 -1.41 -12.17
N VAL A 77 -2.62 -0.13 -11.99
CA VAL A 77 -2.93 0.83 -13.05
C VAL A 77 -1.90 1.95 -13.02
N LYS A 78 -1.24 2.23 -14.16
CA LYS A 78 -0.40 3.42 -14.34
C LYS A 78 -1.17 4.44 -15.16
N TYR A 79 -1.68 5.48 -14.51
CA TYR A 79 -2.59 6.45 -15.11
C TYR A 79 -1.88 7.77 -15.40
N HIS A 80 -1.77 8.16 -16.68
CA HIS A 80 -1.18 9.46 -17.01
C HIS A 80 -2.17 10.61 -16.77
N VAL A 81 -1.82 11.57 -15.92
CA VAL A 81 -2.75 12.64 -15.48
C VAL A 81 -3.26 13.55 -16.60
N SER A 82 -2.56 13.66 -17.75
CA SER A 82 -3.08 14.43 -18.90
C SER A 82 -4.30 13.79 -19.58
N LYS A 83 -4.60 12.53 -19.26
CA LYS A 83 -5.76 11.78 -19.77
C LYS A 83 -6.96 11.88 -18.84
N MET A 84 -6.79 12.53 -17.69
CA MET A 84 -7.82 12.77 -16.70
C MET A 84 -8.98 13.54 -17.32
N ASN A 85 -10.19 12.99 -17.23
CA ASN A 85 -11.41 13.65 -17.65
C ASN A 85 -12.41 13.71 -16.49
N ARG A 86 -13.47 14.51 -16.65
CA ARG A 86 -14.45 14.76 -15.58
C ARG A 86 -15.17 13.51 -15.12
N ASP A 87 -15.45 12.58 -16.03
CA ASP A 87 -16.19 11.36 -15.71
C ASP A 87 -15.32 10.40 -14.90
N PHE A 88 -14.06 10.24 -15.29
CA PHE A 88 -13.08 9.50 -14.49
C PHE A 88 -12.92 10.14 -13.10
N SER A 89 -12.67 11.45 -13.02
CA SER A 89 -12.45 12.12 -11.73
C SER A 89 -13.65 11.98 -10.80
N LYS A 90 -14.88 12.07 -11.31
CA LYS A 90 -16.09 11.89 -10.49
C LYS A 90 -16.20 10.50 -9.88
N VAL A 91 -15.74 9.48 -10.59
CA VAL A 91 -15.85 8.08 -10.17
C VAL A 91 -14.70 7.68 -9.26
N TYR A 92 -13.47 8.02 -9.65
CA TYR A 92 -12.27 7.46 -9.06
C TYR A 92 -11.47 8.45 -8.20
N LEU A 93 -11.76 9.75 -8.23
CA LEU A 93 -11.01 10.73 -7.44
C LEU A 93 -11.90 11.43 -6.40
N PRO A 94 -11.72 11.16 -5.10
CA PRO A 94 -12.44 11.89 -4.06
C PRO A 94 -11.93 13.34 -3.93
N THR A 95 -10.68 13.60 -4.34
CA THR A 95 -10.02 14.91 -4.27
C THR A 95 -9.15 15.12 -5.51
N ALA A 96 -8.87 16.39 -5.83
CA ALA A 96 -7.97 16.73 -6.92
C ALA A 96 -6.53 16.27 -6.63
N ILE A 97 -5.85 15.76 -7.65
CA ILE A 97 -4.42 15.40 -7.55
C ILE A 97 -3.59 16.68 -7.48
N GLN A 98 -2.99 16.94 -6.32
CA GLN A 98 -2.17 18.13 -6.09
C GLN A 98 -0.71 17.94 -6.52
N TRP A 99 -0.21 16.70 -6.52
CA TRP A 99 1.18 16.38 -6.79
C TRP A 99 1.34 14.97 -7.35
N THR A 100 2.37 14.73 -8.16
CA THR A 100 2.68 13.40 -8.72
C THR A 100 4.10 12.94 -8.33
N PRO A 101 4.35 11.63 -8.19
CA PRO A 101 3.38 10.53 -8.32
C PRO A 101 2.37 10.57 -7.16
N ALA A 102 1.12 10.20 -7.44
CA ALA A 102 0.08 10.04 -6.43
C ALA A 102 -0.49 8.63 -6.53
N LEU A 103 -0.30 7.86 -5.47
CA LEU A 103 -0.69 6.47 -5.37
C LEU A 103 -2.02 6.38 -4.62
N TYR A 104 -3.00 5.72 -5.21
CA TYR A 104 -4.28 5.46 -4.57
C TYR A 104 -4.54 3.97 -4.54
N ILE A 105 -4.88 3.48 -3.36
CA ILE A 105 -5.31 2.10 -3.14
C ILE A 105 -6.83 2.10 -3.04
N TYR A 106 -7.48 1.28 -3.86
CA TYR A 106 -8.92 1.11 -3.88
C TYR A 106 -9.29 -0.33 -3.49
N SER A 107 -10.41 -0.50 -2.78
CA SER A 107 -11.05 -1.82 -2.74
C SER A 107 -11.67 -2.17 -4.10
N PRO A 108 -11.92 -3.46 -4.38
CA PRO A 108 -12.56 -3.89 -5.62
C PRO A 108 -13.93 -3.26 -5.92
N ASP A 109 -14.60 -2.71 -4.91
CA ASP A 109 -15.87 -1.99 -5.00
C ASP A 109 -15.71 -0.51 -5.39
N GLY A 110 -14.49 -0.02 -5.59
CA GLY A 110 -14.18 1.36 -5.96
C GLY A 110 -13.95 2.31 -4.79
N ALA A 111 -14.11 1.89 -3.54
CA ALA A 111 -13.86 2.77 -2.40
C ALA A 111 -12.34 2.99 -2.19
N VAL A 112 -11.95 4.24 -1.94
CA VAL A 112 -10.56 4.58 -1.61
C VAL A 112 -10.21 4.09 -0.21
N ILE A 113 -9.12 3.35 -0.11
CA ILE A 113 -8.56 2.80 1.12
C ILE A 113 -7.44 3.72 1.65
N ARG A 114 -6.53 4.12 0.76
CA ARG A 114 -5.34 4.90 1.11
C ARG A 114 -4.94 5.77 -0.08
N ASN A 115 -4.40 6.95 0.21
CA ASN A 115 -3.64 7.74 -0.76
C ASN A 115 -2.25 8.02 -0.22
N ILE A 116 -1.27 8.07 -1.11
CA ILE A 116 0.13 8.38 -0.80
C ILE A 116 0.64 9.32 -1.88
N THR A 117 1.37 10.37 -1.48
CA THR A 117 1.85 11.40 -2.40
C THR A 117 3.37 11.44 -2.40
N GLY A 118 3.96 11.46 -3.59
CA GLY A 118 5.41 11.57 -3.79
C GLY A 118 6.12 10.25 -4.03
N TYR A 119 7.42 10.35 -4.31
CA TYR A 119 8.29 9.20 -4.55
C TYR A 119 8.47 8.34 -3.30
N LEU A 120 8.49 7.02 -3.47
CA LEU A 120 8.76 6.02 -2.42
C LEU A 120 9.91 5.12 -2.86
N SER A 121 10.86 4.83 -1.98
CA SER A 121 11.87 3.78 -2.24
C SER A 121 11.21 2.39 -2.30
N PRO A 122 11.85 1.36 -2.89
CA PRO A 122 11.29 0.00 -2.94
C PRO A 122 10.79 -0.50 -1.58
N ARG A 123 11.62 -0.34 -0.54
CA ARG A 123 11.27 -0.77 0.82
C ARG A 123 10.07 0.01 1.37
N GLN A 124 10.06 1.33 1.26
CA GLN A 124 8.94 2.13 1.74
C GLN A 124 7.65 1.81 0.98
N PHE A 125 7.75 1.62 -0.34
CA PHE A 125 6.62 1.28 -1.20
C PHE A 125 5.93 0.00 -0.73
N ILE A 126 6.69 -1.07 -0.47
CA ILE A 126 6.11 -2.34 0.02
C ILE A 126 5.43 -2.15 1.38
N ILE A 127 6.02 -1.36 2.29
CA ILE A 127 5.44 -1.10 3.62
C ILE A 127 4.11 -0.35 3.50
N GLU A 128 4.08 0.72 2.71
CA GLU A 128 2.89 1.52 2.43
C GLU A 128 1.77 0.67 1.82
N LEU A 129 2.10 -0.19 0.86
CA LEU A 129 1.16 -1.14 0.28
C LEU A 129 0.73 -2.22 1.28
N SER A 130 1.60 -2.65 2.20
CA SER A 130 1.23 -3.63 3.23
C SER A 130 0.22 -3.05 4.21
N ILE A 131 0.39 -1.79 4.61
CA ILE A 131 -0.59 -1.09 5.45
C ILE A 131 -1.92 -0.94 4.70
N GLY A 132 -1.88 -0.57 3.41
CA GLY A 132 -3.06 -0.52 2.56
C GLY A 132 -3.78 -1.87 2.43
N GLN A 133 -3.03 -2.97 2.33
CA GLN A 133 -3.57 -4.32 2.29
C GLN A 133 -4.20 -4.74 3.62
N GLY A 134 -3.59 -4.37 4.75
CA GLY A 134 -4.18 -4.56 6.08
C GLY A 134 -5.54 -3.85 6.20
N ALA A 135 -5.63 -2.61 5.73
CA ALA A 135 -6.89 -1.89 5.66
C ALA A 135 -7.91 -2.55 4.70
N ALA A 136 -7.46 -3.07 3.56
CA ALA A 136 -8.31 -3.84 2.65
C ALA A 136 -8.87 -5.12 3.29
N PHE A 137 -8.06 -5.83 4.07
CA PHE A 137 -8.50 -7.00 4.82
C PHE A 137 -9.54 -6.64 5.89
N MET A 138 -9.30 -5.59 6.68
CA MET A 138 -10.27 -5.12 7.67
C MET A 138 -11.62 -4.73 7.05
N ARG A 139 -11.63 -4.08 5.87
CA ARG A 139 -12.87 -3.77 5.13
C ARG A 139 -13.66 -5.02 4.75
N LYS A 140 -12.98 -6.15 4.52
CA LYS A 140 -13.59 -7.45 4.21
C LYS A 140 -13.92 -8.29 5.45
N GLY A 141 -13.75 -7.75 6.67
CA GLY A 141 -13.91 -8.49 7.92
C GLY A 141 -12.80 -9.52 8.20
N LYS A 142 -11.70 -9.48 7.42
CA LYS A 142 -10.55 -10.39 7.53
C LYS A 142 -9.54 -9.89 8.56
N TYR A 143 -9.99 -9.75 9.80
CA TYR A 143 -9.22 -9.10 10.85
C TYR A 143 -7.98 -9.90 11.28
N ALA A 144 -8.05 -11.25 11.24
CA ALA A 144 -6.91 -12.10 11.56
C ALA A 144 -5.78 -11.94 10.54
N GLU A 145 -6.11 -11.92 9.24
CA GLU A 145 -5.14 -11.68 8.17
C GLU A 145 -4.57 -10.26 8.21
N ALA A 146 -5.41 -9.27 8.53
CA ALA A 146 -4.93 -7.90 8.74
C ALA A 146 -3.92 -7.82 9.89
N LEU A 147 -4.25 -8.45 11.03
CA LEU A 147 -3.38 -8.45 12.19
C LEU A 147 -2.04 -9.14 11.88
N GLU A 148 -2.08 -10.35 11.33
CA GLU A 148 -0.88 -11.12 10.96
C GLU A 148 0.03 -10.33 10.02
N LEU A 149 -0.54 -9.65 9.01
CA LEU A 149 0.23 -8.82 8.10
C LEU A 149 0.88 -7.63 8.82
N LEU A 150 0.09 -6.87 9.56
CA LEU A 150 0.53 -5.59 10.14
C LEU A 150 1.51 -5.78 11.30
N SER A 151 1.28 -6.77 12.17
CA SER A 151 2.14 -6.98 13.34
C SER A 151 3.52 -7.54 12.99
N ASN A 152 3.66 -8.16 11.81
CA ASN A 152 4.90 -8.74 11.33
C ASN A 152 5.71 -7.78 10.42
N LEU A 153 5.25 -6.54 10.21
CA LEU A 153 6.03 -5.55 9.47
C LEU A 153 7.30 -5.18 10.25
N THR A 154 8.47 -5.44 9.65
CA THR A 154 9.78 -5.15 10.26
C THR A 154 10.26 -3.74 9.89
N ILE A 155 9.70 -2.71 10.57
CA ILE A 155 9.81 -1.31 10.14
C ILE A 155 10.26 -0.29 11.21
N ALA A 156 10.27 -0.66 12.49
CA ALA A 156 10.52 0.20 13.66
C ALA A 156 11.74 1.14 13.59
N GLY A 157 12.85 0.71 12.97
CA GLY A 157 14.08 1.51 12.89
C GLY A 157 14.24 2.38 11.64
N ALA A 158 13.57 2.01 10.54
CA ALA A 158 13.74 2.69 9.24
C ALA A 158 12.62 3.67 8.93
N TYR A 159 11.40 3.40 9.40
CA TYR A 159 10.19 4.17 9.10
C TYR A 159 9.32 4.32 10.36
N PRO A 160 9.73 5.14 11.34
CA PRO A 160 9.06 5.20 12.65
C PRO A 160 7.59 5.60 12.55
N VAL A 161 7.21 6.51 11.65
CA VAL A 161 5.80 6.90 11.46
C VAL A 161 4.95 5.76 10.91
N LEU A 162 5.50 4.93 10.02
CA LEU A 162 4.78 3.77 9.47
C LEU A 162 4.72 2.62 10.48
N ASP A 163 5.74 2.47 11.33
CA ASP A 163 5.70 1.53 12.45
C ASP A 163 4.60 1.89 13.44
N GLN A 164 4.51 3.17 13.79
CA GLN A 164 3.43 3.70 14.63
C GLN A 164 2.04 3.41 14.05
N GLU A 165 1.85 3.69 12.76
CA GLU A 165 0.61 3.42 12.04
C GLU A 165 0.28 1.90 12.04
N ALA A 166 1.25 1.05 11.74
CA ALA A 166 1.07 -0.40 11.71
C ALA A 166 0.70 -0.97 13.09
N MET A 167 1.35 -0.50 14.18
CA MET A 167 0.99 -0.89 15.55
C MET A 167 -0.43 -0.47 15.90
N TYR A 168 -0.81 0.76 15.53
CA TYR A 168 -2.15 1.26 15.80
C TYR A 168 -3.21 0.37 15.12
N TRP A 169 -3.04 0.11 13.82
CA TRP A 169 -3.99 -0.73 13.08
C TRP A 169 -3.95 -2.21 13.46
N SER A 170 -2.80 -2.72 13.94
CA SER A 170 -2.73 -4.07 14.52
C SER A 170 -3.64 -4.20 15.74
N GLY A 171 -3.64 -3.19 16.62
CA GLY A 171 -4.59 -3.15 17.75
C GLY A 171 -6.04 -3.17 17.29
N VAL A 172 -6.39 -2.29 16.34
CA VAL A 172 -7.76 -2.23 15.78
C VAL A 172 -8.17 -3.58 15.17
N ALA A 173 -7.28 -4.21 14.41
CA ALA A 173 -7.54 -5.53 13.84
C ALA A 173 -7.74 -6.60 14.93
N ALA A 174 -6.92 -6.61 15.98
CA ALA A 174 -7.07 -7.54 17.10
C ALA A 174 -8.41 -7.38 17.83
N PHE A 175 -8.83 -6.13 18.08
CA PHE A 175 -10.11 -5.81 18.71
C PHE A 175 -11.30 -6.33 17.90
N PHE A 176 -11.34 -6.03 16.59
CA PHE A 176 -12.43 -6.46 15.73
C PHE A 176 -12.39 -7.95 15.38
N GLY A 177 -11.21 -8.58 15.39
CA GLY A 177 -11.04 -10.00 15.10
C GLY A 177 -11.44 -10.93 16.25
N LYS A 178 -11.72 -10.38 17.43
CA LYS A 178 -12.12 -11.12 18.63
C LYS A 178 -13.49 -10.63 19.14
N GLN A 179 -13.65 -10.53 20.46
CA GLN A 179 -14.91 -10.17 21.11
C GLN A 179 -15.06 -8.66 21.30
N LYS A 180 -14.26 -7.83 20.61
CA LYS A 180 -14.25 -6.37 20.76
C LYS A 180 -13.98 -5.96 22.21
N ASP A 181 -12.97 -6.59 22.80
CA ASP A 181 -12.50 -6.31 24.14
C ASP A 181 -11.31 -5.34 24.08
N PHE A 182 -11.36 -4.26 24.86
CA PHE A 182 -10.27 -3.28 24.93
C PHE A 182 -8.94 -3.91 25.36
N ARG A 183 -8.95 -5.03 26.07
CA ARG A 183 -7.74 -5.79 26.44
C ARG A 183 -6.98 -6.30 25.21
N ASP A 184 -7.65 -6.51 24.08
CA ASP A 184 -7.01 -6.95 22.84
C ASP A 184 -6.17 -5.85 22.17
N LEU A 185 -6.41 -4.58 22.52
CA LEU A 185 -5.63 -3.44 22.03
C LEU A 185 -4.26 -3.35 22.73
N VAL A 186 -4.20 -3.76 24.01
CA VAL A 186 -3.07 -3.53 24.92
C VAL A 186 -1.72 -4.02 24.35
N PRO A 187 -1.60 -5.23 23.75
CA PRO A 187 -0.31 -5.70 23.24
C PRO A 187 0.29 -4.81 22.14
N TYR A 188 -0.56 -4.08 21.40
CA TYR A 188 -0.15 -3.28 20.26
C TYR A 188 -0.08 -1.80 20.61
N TRP A 189 -1.13 -1.28 21.24
CA TRP A 189 -1.22 0.13 21.63
C TRP A 189 -0.32 0.45 22.83
N GLY A 190 -0.15 -0.48 23.78
CA GLY A 190 0.85 -0.33 24.84
C GLY A 190 2.26 -0.29 24.28
N LYS A 191 2.57 -1.15 23.29
CA LYS A 191 3.87 -1.11 22.60
C LYS A 191 4.07 0.21 21.86
N LEU A 192 3.05 0.72 21.17
CA LEU A 192 3.07 2.00 20.48
C LEU A 192 3.37 3.16 21.44
N ILE A 193 2.63 3.26 22.54
CA ILE A 193 2.80 4.31 23.55
C ILE A 193 4.21 4.25 24.17
N ASN A 194 4.69 3.05 24.50
CA ASN A 194 6.01 2.87 25.12
C ASN A 194 7.17 3.12 24.16
N THR A 195 7.01 2.76 22.88
CA THR A 195 8.09 2.89 21.88
C THR A 195 8.17 4.30 21.30
N TYR A 196 7.02 4.97 21.14
CA TYR A 196 6.90 6.28 20.50
C TYR A 196 6.09 7.28 21.37
N PRO A 197 6.53 7.56 22.61
CA PRO A 197 5.81 8.47 23.50
C PRO A 197 5.69 9.87 22.88
N GLY A 198 4.52 10.48 23.01
CA GLY A 198 4.23 11.81 22.46
C GLY A 198 4.10 11.88 20.93
N SER A 199 4.09 10.74 20.24
CA SER A 199 3.74 10.71 18.81
C SER A 199 2.23 10.86 18.62
N THR A 200 1.81 11.44 17.48
CA THR A 200 0.38 11.60 17.16
C THR A 200 -0.39 10.29 17.12
N TRP A 201 0.29 9.17 16.82
CA TRP A 201 -0.31 7.84 16.87
C TRP A 201 -0.41 7.30 18.29
N ALA A 202 0.59 7.55 19.14
CA ALA A 202 0.51 7.20 20.56
C ALA A 202 -0.62 7.97 21.26
N GLU A 203 -0.79 9.27 20.98
CA GLU A 203 -1.90 10.06 21.51
C GLU A 203 -3.28 9.51 21.10
N LYS A 204 -3.42 9.01 19.86
CA LYS A 204 -4.66 8.32 19.43
C LYS A 204 -4.92 7.03 20.21
N ALA A 205 -3.85 6.33 20.61
CA ALA A 205 -3.91 5.07 21.33
C ALA A 205 -4.07 5.25 22.85
N ASP A 206 -3.92 6.48 23.36
CA ASP A 206 -3.96 6.85 24.78
C ASP A 206 -5.40 6.91 25.33
N ILE A 207 -6.16 5.85 25.06
CA ILE A 207 -7.49 5.60 25.62
C ILE A 207 -7.55 4.25 26.32
N LEU A 208 -6.42 3.54 26.42
CA LEU A 208 -6.34 2.31 27.18
C LEU A 208 -6.63 2.65 28.66
N PRO A 209 -7.49 1.86 29.34
CA PRO A 209 -7.72 2.08 30.75
C PRO A 209 -6.39 1.99 31.50
N ALA A 210 -6.16 2.90 32.45
CA ALA A 210 -5.08 2.75 33.41
C ALA A 210 -5.21 1.37 34.07
N GLU A 211 -4.10 0.63 34.18
CA GLU A 211 -4.11 -0.71 34.78
C GLU A 211 -4.82 -0.65 36.14
N GLY A 212 -5.94 -1.39 36.25
CA GLY A 212 -6.72 -1.56 37.46
C GLY A 212 -6.41 -2.87 38.14
#